data_AF-A0A364NIN1-F1
#
_entry.id   AF-A0A364NIN1-F1
#
_cell.length_a   1.000
_cell.length_b   1.000
_cell.length_c   1.000
_cell.angle_alpha   90.00
_cell.angle_beta   90.00
_cell.angle_gamma   90.00
#
_symmetry.space_group_name_H-M   'P 1'
#
loop_
_entity.id
_entity.type
_entity.pdbx_description
1 polymer ?
#
loop_
_entity_poly.entity_id
_entity_poly.type
_entity_poly.pdbx_seq_one_letter_code
_entity_poly.pdbx_strand_id
1 'polypeptide(L)'
;PMGRKAWLFCWTELGAEHVGIIQSLISTCKLHDIDPYTYLIDVLLRVNEHPASRVLELTPRVWKEQFADQPLRSDLYREMKPQ
;
A
#
# COMPACT_ATOMS: atom_id res chain seq x y z
N PRO A 1 26.37 6.20 2.41
CA PRO A 1 24.90 6.11 2.58
C PRO A 1 24.17 6.07 1.23
N MET A 2 24.28 4.93 0.52
CA MET A 2 23.60 4.68 -0.77
C MET A 2 22.43 3.69 -0.64
N GLY A 3 21.85 3.51 0.55
CA GLY A 3 20.81 2.50 0.79
C GLY A 3 19.37 3.01 0.66
N ARG A 4 19.07 4.20 1.19
CA ARG A 4 17.68 4.65 1.38
C ARG A 4 16.94 4.98 0.07
N LYS A 5 17.66 5.30 -1.01
CA LYS A 5 17.10 5.61 -2.33
C LYS A 5 17.41 4.56 -3.40
N ALA A 6 18.07 3.45 -3.03
CA ALA A 6 18.42 2.39 -3.99
C ALA A 6 17.18 1.81 -4.69
N TRP A 7 16.04 1.78 -3.99
CA TRP A 7 14.74 1.34 -4.49
C TRP A 7 14.15 2.21 -5.61
N LEU A 8 14.69 3.41 -5.86
CA LEU A 8 14.31 4.23 -7.01
C LEU A 8 15.06 3.83 -8.29
N PHE A 9 16.12 3.02 -8.17
CA PHE A 9 16.84 2.49 -9.32
C PHE A 9 16.21 1.18 -9.78
N CYS A 10 15.67 1.21 -10.99
CA CYS A 10 15.11 0.03 -11.64
C CYS A 10 16.08 -0.43 -12.73
N TRP A 11 16.52 -1.70 -12.65
CA TRP A 11 17.44 -2.28 -13.63
C TRP A 11 16.74 -2.70 -14.94
N THR A 12 15.41 -2.67 -14.93
CA THR A 12 14.54 -3.04 -16.07
C THR A 12 13.41 -2.02 -16.24
N GLU A 13 12.92 -1.87 -17.46
CA GLU A 13 11.78 -1.00 -17.81
C GLU A 13 10.52 -1.39 -17.03
N LEU A 14 10.21 -2.68 -16.96
CA LEU A 14 9.09 -3.21 -16.20
C LEU A 14 9.20 -2.87 -14.69
N GLY A 15 10.41 -2.87 -14.13
CA GLY A 15 10.63 -2.43 -12.76
C GLY A 15 10.29 -0.96 -12.56
N ALA A 16 10.67 -0.11 -13.51
CA ALA A 16 10.41 1.33 -13.47
C ALA A 16 8.91 1.64 -13.54
N GLU A 17 8.17 0.92 -14.38
CA GLU A 17 6.71 1.04 -14.46
C GLU A 17 6.04 0.70 -13.12
N HIS A 18 6.36 -0.45 -12.53
CA HIS A 18 5.79 -0.85 -11.24
C HIS A 18 6.14 0.15 -10.12
N VAL A 19 7.37 0.64 -10.06
CA VAL A 19 7.77 1.67 -9.09
C VAL A 19 6.97 2.95 -9.32
N GLY A 20 6.75 3.35 -10.57
CA GLY A 20 5.90 4.50 -10.92
C GLY A 20 4.46 4.36 -10.41
N ILE A 21 3.87 3.16 -10.55
CA ILE A 21 2.53 2.85 -10.03
C ILE A 21 2.50 2.98 -8.51
N ILE A 22 3.44 2.35 -7.81
CA ILE A 22 3.52 2.42 -6.33
C ILE A 22 3.73 3.86 -5.85
N GLN A 23 4.60 4.64 -6.50
CA GLN A 23 4.80 6.06 -6.16
C GLN A 23 3.53 6.89 -6.37
N SER A 24 2.76 6.60 -7.41
CA SER A 24 1.49 7.26 -7.68
C SER A 24 0.46 6.96 -6.58
N LEU A 25 0.38 5.70 -6.14
CA LEU A 25 -0.48 5.28 -5.02
C LEU A 25 -0.06 5.93 -3.70
N ILE A 26 1.23 5.95 -3.38
CA ILE A 26 1.76 6.61 -2.17
C ILE A 26 1.44 8.10 -2.17
N SER A 27 1.60 8.77 -3.32
CA SER A 27 1.30 10.19 -3.47
C SER A 27 -0.19 10.47 -3.27
N THR A 28 -1.05 9.60 -3.79
CA THR A 28 -2.50 9.67 -3.61
C THR A 28 -2.90 9.44 -2.15
N CYS A 29 -2.27 8.49 -1.45
CA CYS A 29 -2.50 8.27 -0.02
C CYS A 29 -2.18 9.53 0.79
N LYS A 30 -1.04 10.17 0.51
CA LYS A 30 -0.65 11.42 1.17
C LYS A 30 -1.65 12.55 0.92
N LEU A 31 -2.17 12.67 -0.30
CA LEU A 31 -3.18 13.67 -0.65
C LEU A 31 -4.49 13.48 0.14
N HIS A 32 -4.81 12.25 0.53
CA HIS A 32 -6.01 11.91 1.27
C HIS A 32 -5.78 11.72 2.78
N ASP A 33 -4.64 12.12 3.33
CA ASP A 33 -4.26 11.92 4.74
C ASP A 33 -4.37 10.44 5.18
N ILE A 34 -3.91 9.53 4.32
CA ILE A 34 -3.85 8.09 4.58
C ILE A 34 -2.40 7.70 4.82
N ASP A 35 -2.14 6.93 5.88
CA ASP A 35 -0.84 6.30 6.09
C ASP A 35 -0.55 5.28 4.97
N PRO A 36 0.41 5.54 4.07
CA PRO A 36 0.65 4.68 2.92
C PRO A 36 1.10 3.27 3.32
N TYR A 37 1.76 3.13 4.48
CA TYR A 37 2.18 1.82 4.98
C TYR A 37 0.97 0.96 5.35
N THR A 38 0.04 1.50 6.14
CA THR A 38 -1.21 0.83 6.49
C THR A 38 -2.01 0.44 5.25
N TYR A 39 -2.17 1.38 4.31
CA TYR A 39 -2.90 1.15 3.07
C TYR A 39 -2.29 0.01 2.24
N LEU A 40 -0.99 0.06 1.98
CA LEU A 40 -0.32 -0.95 1.15
C LEU A 40 -0.38 -2.33 1.79
N ILE A 41 -0.18 -2.44 3.10
CA ILE A 41 -0.28 -3.72 3.80
C ILE A 41 -1.70 -4.29 3.72
N ASP A 42 -2.72 -3.49 4.01
CA ASP A 42 -4.11 -3.94 3.94
C ASP A 42 -4.47 -4.39 2.52
N VAL A 43 -4.19 -3.57 1.51
CA VAL A 43 -4.53 -3.87 0.11
C VAL A 43 -3.80 -5.11 -0.39
N LEU A 44 -2.51 -5.27 -0.08
CA LEU A 44 -1.74 -6.46 -0.49
C LEU A 44 -2.23 -7.75 0.18
N LEU A 45 -2.72 -7.67 1.43
CA LEU A 45 -3.34 -8.81 2.09
C LEU A 45 -4.73 -9.11 1.51
N ARG A 46 -5.50 -8.06 1.23
CA ARG A 46 -6.90 -8.15 0.76
C ARG A 46 -7.03 -8.55 -0.70
N VAL A 47 -6.03 -8.29 -1.54
CA VAL A 47 -6.10 -8.51 -3.00
C VAL A 47 -6.36 -9.98 -3.38
N ASN A 48 -5.94 -10.93 -2.52
CA ASN A 48 -6.16 -12.35 -2.77
C ASN A 48 -7.62 -12.78 -2.55
N GLU A 49 -8.29 -12.15 -1.58
CA GLU A 49 -9.67 -12.49 -1.18
C GLU A 49 -10.71 -11.57 -1.83
N HIS A 50 -10.31 -10.39 -2.30
CA HIS A 50 -11.22 -9.38 -2.85
C HIS A 50 -11.61 -9.68 -4.30
N PRO A 51 -12.91 -9.60 -4.67
CA PRO A 51 -13.33 -9.78 -6.04
C PRO A 51 -12.69 -8.76 -6.99
N ALA A 52 -12.10 -9.23 -8.10
CA ALA A 52 -11.49 -8.36 -9.11
C ALA A 52 -12.46 -7.31 -9.68
N SER A 53 -13.76 -7.63 -9.74
CA SER A 53 -14.81 -6.70 -10.17
C SER A 53 -14.99 -5.49 -9.24
N ARG A 54 -14.45 -5.53 -8.02
CA ARG A 54 -14.54 -4.48 -7.01
C ARG A 54 -13.19 -3.86 -6.67
N VAL A 55 -12.20 -3.98 -7.56
CA VAL A 55 -10.84 -3.42 -7.35
C VAL A 55 -10.87 -1.90 -7.05
N LEU A 56 -11.88 -1.19 -7.54
CA LEU A 56 -12.07 0.24 -7.25
C LEU A 56 -12.20 0.53 -5.75
N GLU A 57 -12.74 -0.40 -4.95
CA GLU A 57 -12.84 -0.27 -3.49
C GLU A 57 -11.47 -0.27 -2.80
N LEU A 58 -10.45 -0.82 -3.46
CA LEU A 58 -9.08 -0.84 -2.96
C LEU A 58 -8.30 0.42 -3.35
N THR A 59 -8.86 1.35 -4.12
CA THR A 59 -8.21 2.63 -4.40
C THR A 59 -8.12 3.47 -3.13
N PRO A 60 -7.09 4.32 -2.92
CA PRO A 60 -6.84 4.97 -1.63
C PRO A 60 -8.06 5.71 -1.07
N ARG A 61 -8.78 6.45 -1.91
CA ARG A 61 -9.96 7.20 -1.50
C ARG A 61 -11.10 6.29 -0.99
N VAL A 62 -11.49 5.28 -1.77
CA VAL A 62 -12.61 4.40 -1.41
C VAL A 62 -12.20 3.46 -0.27
N TRP A 63 -10.95 3.03 -0.26
CA TRP A 63 -10.38 2.25 0.83
C TRP A 63 -10.49 2.98 2.17
N LYS A 64 -10.29 4.30 2.17
CA LYS A 64 -10.45 5.13 3.38
C LYS A 64 -11.88 5.08 3.92
N GLU A 65 -12.86 5.03 3.05
CA GLU A 65 -14.28 4.99 3.42
C GLU A 65 -14.73 3.60 3.87
N GLN A 66 -14.12 2.54 3.36
CA GLN A 66 -14.59 1.15 3.54
C GLN A 66 -13.78 0.33 4.55
N PHE A 67 -12.47 0.57 4.66
CA PHE A 67 -11.54 -0.34 5.36
C PHE A 67 -10.62 0.36 6.36
N ALA A 68 -10.48 1.69 6.34
CA ALA A 68 -9.53 2.39 7.20
C ALA A 68 -9.80 2.25 8.70
N ASP A 69 -11.05 2.02 9.10
CA ASP A 69 -11.41 1.81 10.51
C ASP A 69 -10.92 0.46 11.04
N GLN A 70 -10.85 -0.57 10.17
CA GLN A 70 -10.45 -1.93 10.53
C GLN A 70 -9.54 -2.55 9.46
N PRO A 71 -8.31 -2.02 9.29
CA PRO A 71 -7.39 -2.54 8.29
C PRO A 71 -6.82 -3.89 8.73
N LEU A 72 -6.66 -4.79 7.78
CA LEU A 72 -5.81 -5.98 7.89
C LEU A 72 -4.38 -5.54 8.18
N ARG A 73 -3.76 -6.24 9.13
CA ARG A 73 -2.38 -6.00 9.58
C ARG A 73 -1.60 -7.29 9.42
N SER A 74 -0.30 -7.18 9.19
CA SER A 74 0.59 -8.34 9.23
C SER A 74 0.68 -8.89 10.65
N ASP A 75 0.92 -10.19 10.79
CA ASP A 75 1.10 -10.83 12.08
C ASP A 75 2.26 -10.22 12.88
N LEU A 76 3.32 -9.79 12.18
CA LEU A 76 4.47 -9.08 12.74
C LEU A 76 4.09 -7.76 13.42
N TYR A 77 3.04 -7.08 12.96
CA TYR A 77 2.59 -5.82 13.58
C TYR A 77 1.96 -6.06 14.96
N ARG A 78 1.36 -7.24 15.19
CA ARG A 78 0.75 -7.61 16.48
C ARG A 78 1.81 -7.86 17.55
N GLU A 79 2.97 -8.38 17.17
CA GLU A 79 4.08 -8.71 18.08
C GLU A 79 4.86 -7.47 18.56
N MET A 80 4.82 -6.37 17.82
CA MET A 80 5.61 -5.15 18.13
C MET A 80 4.88 -4.11 18.99
N LYS A 81 3.59 -4.29 19.31
CA LYS A 81 2.92 -3.47 20.33
C LYS A 81 3.01 -4.18 21.68
N PRO A 82 3.70 -3.62 22.69
CA PRO A 82 3.54 -4.12 24.06
C PRO A 82 2.08 -3.90 24.47
N GLN A 83 1.54 -4.89 25.17
CA GLN A 83 0.19 -4.89 25.75
C GLN A 83 -0.05 -3.64 26.62
#